data_AF-A0A9D6F3B4-F1
#
_entry.id   AF-A0A9D6F3B4-F1
#
_cell.length_a   1.000
_cell.length_b   1.000
_cell.length_c   1.000
_cell.angle_alpha   90.00
_cell.angle_beta   90.00
_cell.angle_gamma   90.00
#
_symmetry.space_group_name_H-M   'P 1'
#
loop_
_entity.id
_entity.type
_entity.pdbx_description
1 polymer ?
#
loop_
_entity_poly.entity_id
_entity_poly.type
_entity_poly.pdbx_seq_one_letter_code
_entity_poly.pdbx_strand_id
1 'polypeptide(L)'
;GLTRSTALDGRKYNIACGQIDIGNAATEMTARMKDGVPQPNGSMAVEPTMDVENVARAVVYMASLPLDANVLFMTVMATAMPFVGRG
;
A
#
# COMPACT_ATOMS: atom_id res chain seq x y z
N GLY A 1 -8.63 13.76 4.49
CA GLY A 1 -7.84 13.04 3.47
C GLY A 1 -8.75 12.69 2.31
N LEU A 2 -8.26 12.76 1.08
CA LEU A 2 -9.05 12.61 -0.15
C LEU A 2 -9.93 11.36 -0.13
N THR A 3 -9.37 10.20 0.25
CA THR A 3 -10.10 8.93 0.37
C THR A 3 -11.36 9.03 1.23
N ARG A 4 -11.29 9.65 2.41
CA ARG A 4 -12.45 9.79 3.32
C ARG A 4 -13.50 10.74 2.75
N SER A 5 -13.06 11.84 2.13
CA SER A 5 -13.97 12.82 1.51
C SER A 5 -14.72 12.18 0.33
N THR A 6 -14.02 11.52 -0.59
CA THR A 6 -14.65 10.82 -1.71
C THR A 6 -15.56 9.68 -1.25
N ALA A 7 -15.14 8.88 -0.26
CA ALA A 7 -15.96 7.81 0.31
C ALA A 7 -17.19 8.31 1.09
N LEU A 8 -17.21 9.56 1.53
CA LEU A 8 -18.36 10.19 2.16
C LEU A 8 -19.33 10.73 1.09
N ASP A 9 -18.80 11.55 0.18
CA ASP A 9 -19.60 12.29 -0.81
C ASP A 9 -20.20 11.35 -1.88
N GLY A 10 -19.52 10.23 -2.16
CA GLY A 10 -19.94 9.21 -3.13
C GLY A 10 -21.09 8.31 -2.67
N ARG A 11 -21.41 8.24 -1.37
CA ARG A 11 -22.37 7.24 -0.82
C ARG A 11 -23.75 7.31 -1.45
N LYS A 12 -24.28 8.51 -1.61
CA LYS A 12 -25.61 8.73 -2.24
C LYS A 12 -25.65 8.36 -3.73
N TYR A 13 -24.50 8.11 -4.33
CA TYR A 13 -24.34 7.77 -5.75
C TYR A 13 -23.86 6.34 -5.98
N ASN A 14 -23.81 5.51 -4.94
CA ASN A 14 -23.22 4.16 -4.99
C ASN A 14 -21.78 4.15 -5.51
N ILE A 15 -20.99 5.17 -5.16
CA ILE A 15 -19.56 5.25 -5.47
C ILE A 15 -18.76 4.85 -4.25
N ALA A 16 -18.03 3.74 -4.36
CA ALA A 16 -17.05 3.29 -3.37
C ALA A 16 -15.69 3.95 -3.61
N CYS A 17 -14.98 4.27 -2.53
CA CYS A 17 -13.62 4.80 -2.58
C CYS A 17 -12.78 4.13 -1.49
N GLY A 18 -11.58 3.68 -1.86
CA GLY A 18 -10.64 3.00 -0.98
C GLY A 18 -9.21 3.45 -1.25
N GLN A 19 -8.33 3.18 -0.30
CA GLN A 19 -6.90 3.46 -0.40
C GLN A 19 -6.11 2.20 -0.07
N ILE A 20 -5.07 1.95 -0.86
CA ILE A 20 -4.08 0.91 -0.62
C ILE A 20 -2.71 1.56 -0.39
N ASP A 21 -2.13 1.29 0.77
CA ASP A 21 -0.78 1.70 1.14
C ASP A 21 0.18 0.53 0.85
N ILE A 22 1.19 0.77 0.00
CA ILE A 22 2.11 -0.26 -0.48
C ILE A 22 3.48 -0.06 0.17
N GLY A 23 3.97 -1.09 0.87
CA GLY A 23 5.30 -1.13 1.48
C GLY A 23 6.27 -2.02 0.71
N ASN A 24 7.32 -1.45 0.13
CA ASN A 24 8.44 -2.16 -0.49
C ASN A 24 8.06 -3.25 -1.50
N ALA A 25 7.23 -2.92 -2.49
CA ALA A 25 7.03 -3.79 -3.66
C ALA A 25 8.21 -3.66 -4.63
N ALA A 26 8.71 -4.78 -5.15
CA ALA A 26 9.79 -4.81 -6.14
C ALA A 26 9.28 -4.39 -7.53
N THR A 27 9.70 -3.22 -7.98
CA THR A 27 9.33 -2.62 -9.28
C THR A 27 10.56 -1.91 -9.85
N GLU A 28 10.48 -1.43 -11.10
CA GLU A 28 11.53 -0.56 -11.66
C GLU A 28 11.71 0.72 -10.83
N MET A 29 10.64 1.25 -10.24
CA MET A 29 10.68 2.45 -9.38
C MET A 29 11.42 2.19 -8.06
N THR A 30 11.33 0.99 -7.50
CA THR A 30 12.04 0.59 -6.28
C THR A 30 13.39 -0.07 -6.56
N ALA A 31 13.81 -0.18 -7.84
CA ALA A 31 15.10 -0.76 -8.20
C ALA A 31 16.27 0.00 -7.56
N ARG A 32 16.14 1.32 -7.35
CA ARG A 32 17.14 2.16 -6.65
C ARG A 32 17.26 1.86 -5.16
N MET A 33 16.26 1.20 -4.57
CA MET A 33 16.30 0.81 -3.15
C MET A 33 17.15 -0.44 -2.91
N LYS A 34 17.51 -1.18 -3.97
CA LYS A 34 18.43 -2.34 -3.89
C LYS A 34 19.83 -1.95 -3.46
N ASP A 35 20.23 -0.70 -3.70
CA ASP A 35 21.53 -0.15 -3.31
C ASP A 35 21.53 0.39 -1.86
N GLY A 36 20.39 0.27 -1.18
CA GLY A 36 20.18 0.72 0.20
C GLY A 36 19.38 2.01 0.28
N VAL A 37 18.62 2.15 1.36
CA VAL A 37 17.84 3.35 1.69
C VAL A 37 18.21 3.86 3.10
N PRO A 38 18.14 5.18 3.34
CA PRO A 38 18.42 5.76 4.65
C PRO A 38 17.47 5.22 5.71
N GLN A 39 18.04 4.71 6.79
CA GLN A 39 17.32 4.23 7.96
C GLN A 39 17.19 5.35 9.01
N PRO A 40 16.22 5.24 9.95
CA PRO A 40 16.05 6.22 11.03
C PRO A 40 17.31 6.43 11.89
N ASN A 41 18.17 5.42 12.00
CA ASN A 41 19.45 5.48 12.71
C ASN A 41 20.58 6.16 11.90
N GLY A 42 20.29 6.68 10.70
CA GLY A 42 21.25 7.36 9.81
C GLY A 42 22.11 6.44 8.94
N SER A 43 21.97 5.11 9.07
CA SER A 43 22.69 4.15 8.22
C SER A 43 22.00 3.93 6.87
N MET A 44 22.73 3.44 5.87
CA MET A 44 22.15 2.93 4.62
C MET A 44 21.99 1.41 4.75
N ALA A 45 20.78 0.91 4.51
CA ALA A 45 20.50 -0.52 4.54
C ALA A 45 19.59 -0.93 3.39
N VAL A 46 19.79 -2.14 2.87
CA VAL A 46 18.87 -2.72 1.89
C VAL A 46 17.63 -3.21 2.64
N GLU A 47 16.48 -2.65 2.29
CA GLU A 47 15.21 -3.09 2.89
C GLU A 47 14.64 -4.30 2.14
N PRO A 48 14.01 -5.25 2.87
CA PRO A 48 13.30 -6.36 2.25
C PRO A 48 12.20 -5.86 1.33
N THR A 49 12.09 -6.49 0.16
CA THR A 49 11.03 -6.25 -0.82
C THR A 49 10.10 -7.45 -0.95
N MET A 50 8.84 -7.20 -1.32
CA MET A 50 7.90 -8.24 -1.76
C MET A 50 7.71 -8.20 -3.28
N ASP A 51 7.25 -9.31 -3.85
CA ASP A 51 6.80 -9.32 -5.25
C ASP A 51 5.64 -8.36 -5.46
N VAL A 52 5.70 -7.53 -6.53
CA VAL A 52 4.64 -6.59 -6.92
C VAL A 52 3.33 -7.30 -7.26
N GLU A 53 3.37 -8.57 -7.65
CA GLU A 53 2.16 -9.36 -7.91
C GLU A 53 1.25 -9.45 -6.66
N ASN A 54 1.81 -9.34 -5.45
CA ASN A 54 1.01 -9.24 -4.23
C ASN A 54 0.11 -8.00 -4.21
N VAL A 55 0.63 -6.86 -4.68
CA VAL A 55 -0.13 -5.61 -4.82
C VAL A 55 -1.21 -5.75 -5.88
N ALA A 56 -0.86 -6.34 -7.03
CA ALA A 56 -1.81 -6.56 -8.12
C ALA A 56 -3.01 -7.40 -7.64
N ARG A 57 -2.74 -8.51 -6.93
CA ARG A 57 -3.80 -9.36 -6.36
C ARG A 57 -4.67 -8.60 -5.35
N ALA A 58 -4.08 -7.76 -4.52
CA ALA A 58 -4.82 -6.93 -3.56
C ALA A 58 -5.76 -5.93 -4.27
N VAL A 59 -5.27 -5.24 -5.30
CA VAL A 59 -6.09 -4.31 -6.11
C VAL A 59 -7.22 -5.05 -6.83
N VAL A 60 -6.93 -6.22 -7.41
CA VAL A 60 -7.96 -7.06 -8.05
C VAL A 60 -9.03 -7.46 -7.03
N TYR A 61 -8.63 -7.87 -5.83
CA TYR A 61 -9.59 -8.17 -4.76
C TYR A 61 -10.46 -6.96 -4.42
N MET A 62 -9.88 -5.79 -4.20
CA MET A 62 -10.63 -4.56 -3.92
C MET A 62 -11.64 -4.23 -5.03
N ALA A 63 -11.23 -4.37 -6.30
CA ALA A 63 -12.07 -4.10 -7.46
C ALA A 63 -13.13 -5.19 -7.72
N SER A 64 -12.92 -6.42 -7.22
CA SER A 64 -13.86 -7.53 -7.40
C SER A 64 -15.09 -7.45 -6.50
N LEU A 65 -15.07 -6.57 -5.49
CA LEU A 65 -16.17 -6.42 -4.56
C LEU A 65 -17.39 -5.74 -5.21
N PRO A 66 -18.61 -6.21 -4.92
CA PRO A 66 -19.83 -5.48 -5.26
C PRO A 66 -19.89 -4.13 -4.53
N LEU A 67 -20.64 -3.16 -5.07
CA LEU A 67 -20.69 -1.78 -4.56
C LEU A 67 -21.33 -1.62 -3.16
N ASP A 68 -21.90 -2.69 -2.60
CA ASP A 68 -22.36 -2.74 -1.21
C ASP A 68 -21.21 -3.07 -0.23
N ALA A 69 -20.05 -3.47 -0.72
CA ALA A 69 -18.83 -3.71 0.04
C ALA A 69 -17.69 -2.79 -0.41
N ASN A 70 -16.86 -2.35 0.54
CA ASN A 70 -15.73 -1.48 0.25
C ASN A 70 -14.54 -1.76 1.17
N VAL A 71 -13.35 -1.86 0.59
CA VAL A 71 -12.11 -1.80 1.36
C VAL A 71 -11.68 -0.34 1.46
N LEU A 72 -12.05 0.30 2.58
CA LEU A 72 -11.76 1.72 2.77
C LEU A 72 -10.24 1.98 2.93
N PHE A 73 -9.53 1.11 3.64
CA PHE A 73 -8.08 1.17 3.83
C PHE A 73 -7.49 -0.25 3.82
N MET A 74 -6.37 -0.43 3.13
CA MET A 74 -5.58 -1.65 3.13
C MET A 74 -4.09 -1.30 3.12
N THR A 75 -3.29 -2.05 3.87
CA THR A 75 -1.82 -1.97 3.76
C THR A 75 -1.30 -3.32 3.29
N VAL A 76 -0.48 -3.32 2.24
CA VAL A 76 0.22 -4.51 1.73
C VAL A 76 1.70 -4.18 1.72
N MET A 77 2.49 -4.96 2.44
CA MET A 77 3.90 -4.63 2.70
C MET A 77 4.78 -5.87 2.72
N ALA A 78 6.05 -5.69 2.41
CA ALA A 78 7.06 -6.70 2.69
C ALA A 78 7.10 -6.99 4.19
N THR A 79 6.88 -8.26 4.57
CA THR A 79 6.68 -8.68 5.96
C THR A 79 7.81 -8.27 6.90
N ALA A 80 9.05 -8.27 6.40
CA ALA A 80 10.23 -7.95 7.19
C ALA A 80 10.66 -6.47 7.10
N MET A 81 9.91 -5.60 6.42
CA MET A 81 10.27 -4.17 6.36
C MET A 81 10.06 -3.49 7.74
N PRO A 82 10.94 -2.56 8.14
CA PRO A 82 10.91 -1.93 9.46
C PRO A 82 9.84 -0.83 9.56
N PHE A 83 8.57 -1.21 9.49
CA PHE A 83 7.43 -0.26 9.49
C PHE A 83 6.70 -0.17 10.83
N VAL A 84 6.41 -1.31 11.46
CA VAL A 84 5.60 -1.40 12.69
C VAL A 84 6.44 -1.41 13.97
N GLY A 85 7.65 -0.86 13.94
CA GLY A 85 8.58 -0.81 15.07
C GLY A 85 8.40 0.44 15.96
N ARG A 86 9.07 0.43 17.11
CA ARG A 86 9.41 1.67 17.84
C ARG A 86 10.76 2.12 17.29
N GLY A 87 10.82 3.36 16.79
CA GLY A 87 11.99 3.92 16.09
C GLY A 87 13.28 3.86 16.88
#